data_AF-A0A7Y2YJJ1-F1
#
_entry.id   AF-A0A7Y2YJJ1-F1
#
_cell.length_a   1.000
_cell.length_b   1.000
_cell.length_c   1.000
_cell.angle_alpha   90.00
_cell.angle_beta   90.00
_cell.angle_gamma   90.00
#
_symmetry.space_group_name_H-M   'P 1'
#
loop_
_entity.id
_entity.type
_entity.pdbx_description
1 polymer ?
#
loop_
_entity_poly.entity_id
_entity_poly.type
_entity_poly.pdbx_seq_one_letter_code
_entity_poly.pdbx_strand_id
1 'polypeptide(L)'
;MNLTGEALTFDDVSLVPSYSEVLPGDVDLSTRLTREILLKAPLMSAAMDTVTEARLAIAMAQEGGIGVIHKNMGLQQQAEQVTIVKKYEAGVIKDPITVSPDTTIREVLELTHRHNISGVPVVDGNELVGIVTSRDMRFEKRLGDPVRNIMTRKQNLITVREDASQDEVLELLHKHRIEKVLVVNDDFELRGLVTVKDIQKSTDFPNAAKDSLER
;
A
#
# COMPACT_ATOMS: atom_id res chain seq x y z
N MET A 1 7.24 46.54 28.65
CA MET A 1 7.41 45.55 27.57
C MET A 1 7.62 46.37 26.31
N ASN A 2 8.87 46.56 25.87
CA ASN A 2 9.15 47.35 24.67
C ASN A 2 9.09 46.40 23.47
N LEU A 3 8.09 46.58 22.61
CA LEU A 3 8.01 45.93 21.30
C LEU A 3 9.15 46.49 20.44
N THR A 4 10.12 45.64 20.09
CA THR A 4 11.35 46.03 19.38
C THR A 4 11.26 45.92 17.86
N GLY A 5 10.08 45.63 17.29
CA GLY A 5 9.88 45.56 15.84
C GLY A 5 8.41 45.44 15.44
N GLU A 6 8.15 45.64 14.15
CA GLU A 6 6.86 45.39 13.51
C GLU A 6 6.69 43.89 13.22
N ALA A 7 5.47 43.37 13.38
CA ALA A 7 5.10 42.00 13.07
C ALA A 7 4.01 42.01 12.00
N LEU A 8 4.19 41.20 10.96
CA LEU A 8 3.27 41.09 9.84
C LEU A 8 2.64 39.70 9.81
N THR A 9 1.36 39.61 9.44
CA THR A 9 0.66 38.37 9.10
C THR A 9 0.43 38.27 7.58
N PHE A 10 -0.20 37.18 7.12
CA PHE A 10 -0.45 36.95 5.69
C PHE A 10 -1.27 38.06 5.04
N ASP A 11 -2.28 38.60 5.73
CA ASP A 11 -3.18 39.64 5.22
C ASP A 11 -2.52 41.03 5.14
N ASP A 12 -1.36 41.23 5.77
CA ASP A 12 -0.65 42.51 5.75
C ASP A 12 0.21 42.71 4.48
N VAL A 13 0.40 41.65 3.69
CA VAL A 13 1.33 41.64 2.56
C VAL A 13 0.71 41.03 1.29
N SER A 14 1.32 41.31 0.15
CA SER A 14 0.93 40.70 -1.14
C SER A 14 2.17 40.49 -2.00
N LEU A 15 2.13 39.46 -2.85
CA LEU A 15 3.20 39.20 -3.82
C LEU A 15 3.05 40.14 -5.02
N VAL A 16 4.14 40.81 -5.40
CA VAL A 16 4.17 41.66 -6.58
C VAL A 16 4.40 40.78 -7.82
N PRO A 17 3.51 40.80 -8.83
CA PRO A 17 3.70 40.04 -10.05
C PRO A 17 4.96 40.46 -10.80
N SER A 18 5.62 39.51 -11.48
CA SER A 18 6.76 39.76 -12.34
C SER A 18 6.62 38.97 -13.65
N TYR A 19 7.44 39.32 -14.64
CA TYR A 19 7.50 38.58 -15.89
C TYR A 19 7.94 37.12 -15.63
N SER A 20 7.25 36.16 -16.26
CA SER A 20 7.56 34.74 -16.19
C SER A 20 7.43 34.12 -17.59
N GLU A 21 8.42 33.32 -17.96
CA GLU A 21 8.35 32.44 -19.13
C GLU A 21 7.80 31.04 -18.76
N VAL A 22 7.70 30.75 -17.46
CA VAL A 22 7.18 29.48 -16.93
C VAL A 22 5.66 29.54 -16.87
N LEU A 23 5.01 28.53 -17.45
CA LEU A 23 3.56 28.36 -17.36
C LEU A 23 3.19 27.72 -16.01
N PRO A 24 2.00 28.01 -15.45
CA PRO A 24 1.60 27.45 -14.16
C PRO A 24 1.62 25.91 -14.07
N GLY A 25 1.40 25.20 -15.18
CA GLY A 25 1.45 23.73 -15.23
C GLY A 25 2.86 23.14 -15.22
N ASP A 26 3.88 23.94 -15.52
CA ASP A 26 5.29 23.52 -15.59
C ASP A 26 6.05 23.83 -14.28
N VAL A 27 5.36 24.39 -13.27
CA VAL A 27 5.97 24.74 -11.99
C VAL A 27 6.21 23.47 -11.17
N ASP A 28 7.45 23.27 -10.74
CA ASP A 28 7.80 22.22 -9.78
C ASP A 28 7.43 22.65 -8.35
N LEU A 29 6.55 21.90 -7.72
CA LEU A 29 6.10 22.12 -6.33
C LEU A 29 6.90 21.29 -5.32
N SER A 30 7.92 20.55 -5.77
CA SER A 30 8.71 19.69 -4.90
C SER A 30 9.40 20.49 -3.79
N THR A 31 9.37 19.96 -2.58
CA THR A 31 9.95 20.62 -1.41
C THR A 31 10.59 19.63 -0.45
N ARG A 32 11.56 20.09 0.34
CA ARG A 32 12.19 19.27 1.39
C ARG A 32 11.52 19.53 2.72
N LEU A 33 10.89 18.49 3.27
CA LEU A 33 10.35 18.54 4.64
C LEU A 33 11.48 18.39 5.67
N THR A 34 12.40 17.45 5.41
CA THR A 34 13.57 17.21 6.26
C THR A 34 14.82 17.14 5.39
N ARG A 35 15.98 16.83 6.01
CA ARG A 35 17.23 16.61 5.26
C ARG A 35 17.12 15.46 4.26
N GLU A 36 16.27 14.48 4.56
CA GLU A 36 16.16 13.22 3.81
C GLU A 36 14.80 13.07 3.09
N ILE A 37 13.75 13.74 3.56
CA ILE A 37 12.40 13.59 3.03
C ILE A 37 12.10 14.72 2.03
N LEU A 38 11.96 14.33 0.76
CA LEU A 38 11.44 15.17 -0.33
C LEU A 38 9.96 14.85 -0.54
N LEU A 39 9.13 15.88 -0.67
CA LEU A 39 7.72 15.79 -1.04
C LEU A 39 7.54 16.39 -2.43
N LYS A 40 6.58 15.88 -3.19
CA LYS A 40 6.21 16.44 -4.51
C LYS A 40 5.22 17.60 -4.39
N ALA A 41 4.54 17.71 -3.25
CA ALA A 41 3.68 18.82 -2.90
C ALA A 41 4.03 19.37 -1.49
N PRO A 42 4.04 20.69 -1.28
CA PRO A 42 4.41 21.31 -0.01
C PRO A 42 3.25 21.33 0.98
N LEU A 43 2.57 20.19 1.14
CA LEU A 43 1.38 20.04 1.98
C LEU A 43 1.60 18.97 3.04
N MET A 44 1.28 19.33 4.29
CA MET A 44 1.31 18.45 5.44
C MET A 44 0.01 18.57 6.22
N SER A 45 -0.61 17.44 6.57
CA SER A 45 -1.80 17.46 7.43
C SER A 45 -1.43 17.57 8.91
N ALA A 46 -2.24 18.31 9.67
CA ALA A 46 -2.00 18.53 11.09
C ALA A 46 -2.17 17.26 11.93
N ALA A 47 -1.35 17.10 12.96
CA ALA A 47 -1.38 15.97 13.90
C ALA A 47 -2.52 16.07 14.94
N MET A 48 -3.75 16.19 14.47
CA MET A 48 -4.97 16.36 15.29
C MET A 48 -5.92 15.17 15.09
N ASP A 49 -6.63 14.79 16.15
CA ASP A 49 -7.58 13.66 16.16
C ASP A 49 -8.77 13.86 15.23
N THR A 50 -9.18 15.11 15.04
CA THR A 50 -10.24 15.47 14.08
C THR A 50 -9.76 15.60 12.64
N VAL A 51 -8.45 15.44 12.40
CA VAL A 51 -7.85 15.69 11.08
C VAL A 51 -7.21 14.42 10.53
N THR A 52 -6.18 13.88 11.18
CA THR A 52 -5.28 12.92 10.53
C THR A 52 -5.22 11.56 11.22
N GLU A 53 -5.93 10.60 10.65
CA GLU A 53 -5.72 9.15 10.83
C GLU A 53 -5.25 8.52 9.51
N ALA A 54 -5.10 7.19 9.45
CA ALA A 54 -4.54 6.48 8.30
C ALA A 54 -5.20 6.88 6.98
N ARG A 55 -6.52 7.06 6.96
CA ARG A 55 -7.25 7.43 5.74
C ARG A 55 -6.77 8.75 5.13
N LEU A 56 -6.62 9.79 5.95
CA LEU A 56 -6.13 11.08 5.44
C LEU A 56 -4.63 11.01 5.14
N ALA A 57 -3.85 10.31 5.96
CA ALA A 57 -2.41 10.17 5.72
C ALA A 57 -2.11 9.46 4.39
N ILE A 58 -2.89 8.44 4.03
CA ILE A 58 -2.83 7.79 2.71
C ILE A 58 -3.15 8.78 1.60
N ALA A 59 -4.27 9.50 1.69
CA ALA A 59 -4.67 10.46 0.67
C ALA A 59 -3.63 11.58 0.47
N MET A 60 -3.07 12.11 1.57
CA MET A 60 -2.02 13.12 1.52
C MET A 60 -0.76 12.59 0.81
N ALA A 61 -0.35 11.36 1.14
CA ALA A 61 0.80 10.74 0.52
C ALA A 61 0.57 10.49 -0.98
N GLN A 62 -0.61 10.03 -1.38
CA GLN A 62 -0.98 9.80 -2.79
C GLN A 62 -0.90 11.08 -3.64
N GLU A 63 -1.29 12.23 -3.07
CA GLU A 63 -1.20 13.54 -3.72
C GLU A 63 0.19 14.20 -3.61
N GLY A 64 1.18 13.49 -3.04
CA GLY A 64 2.58 13.95 -2.96
C GLY A 64 2.93 14.79 -1.74
N GLY A 65 2.00 14.95 -0.81
CA GLY A 65 2.21 15.53 0.51
C GLY A 65 2.53 14.48 1.56
N ILE A 66 2.25 14.79 2.83
CA ILE A 66 2.44 13.88 3.96
C ILE A 66 1.35 14.06 5.02
N GLY A 67 0.97 12.97 5.69
CA GLY A 67 0.10 13.03 6.85
C GLY A 67 0.81 12.69 8.16
N VAL A 68 0.52 13.44 9.22
CA VAL A 68 1.05 13.17 10.57
C VAL A 68 -0.05 12.59 11.45
N ILE A 69 0.05 11.31 11.80
CA ILE A 69 -0.94 10.65 12.67
C ILE A 69 -0.89 11.26 14.08
N HIS A 70 -2.04 11.68 14.59
CA HIS A 70 -2.15 12.26 15.94
C HIS A 70 -1.81 11.24 17.05
N LYS A 71 -1.59 11.73 18.27
CA LYS A 71 -1.19 10.92 19.43
C LYS A 71 -2.29 10.67 20.46
N ASN A 72 -3.53 11.05 20.16
CA ASN A 72 -4.69 10.92 21.07
C ASN A 72 -5.29 9.51 20.99
N MET A 73 -4.44 8.47 21.10
CA MET A 73 -4.81 7.05 21.06
C MET A 73 -3.72 6.21 21.73
N GLY A 74 -3.98 4.92 21.97
CA GLY A 74 -2.97 4.01 22.53
C GLY A 74 -1.78 3.79 21.57
N LEU A 75 -0.60 3.47 22.12
CA LEU A 75 0.61 3.23 21.31
C LEU A 75 0.40 2.15 20.24
N GLN A 76 -0.29 1.06 20.60
CA GLN A 76 -0.60 -0.04 19.69
C GLN A 76 -1.53 0.42 18.55
N GLN A 77 -2.55 1.23 18.88
CA GLN A 77 -3.48 1.77 17.90
C GLN A 77 -2.77 2.72 16.94
N GLN A 78 -1.88 3.59 17.44
CA GLN A 78 -1.11 4.50 16.60
C GLN A 78 -0.16 3.73 15.66
N ALA A 79 0.51 2.69 16.16
CA ALA A 79 1.36 1.83 15.35
C ALA A 79 0.56 1.08 14.27
N GLU A 80 -0.67 0.68 14.57
CA GLU A 80 -1.57 0.06 13.61
C GLU A 80 -1.99 1.06 12.51
N GLN A 81 -2.30 2.30 12.85
CA GLN A 81 -2.57 3.37 11.86
C GLN A 81 -1.37 3.55 10.91
N VAL A 82 -0.15 3.63 11.44
CA VAL A 82 1.08 3.73 10.63
C VAL A 82 1.26 2.48 9.76
N THR A 83 0.99 1.29 10.30
CA THR A 83 1.08 0.03 9.57
C THR A 83 0.10 -0.01 8.39
N ILE A 84 -1.12 0.50 8.58
CA ILE A 84 -2.13 0.60 7.52
C ILE A 84 -1.62 1.52 6.39
N VAL A 85 -1.05 2.69 6.72
CA VAL A 85 -0.50 3.62 5.73
C VAL A 85 0.64 2.97 4.94
N LYS A 86 1.64 2.40 5.64
CA LYS A 86 2.83 1.80 5.01
C LYS A 86 2.57 0.51 4.23
N LYS A 87 1.43 -0.14 4.45
CA LYS A 87 0.97 -1.32 3.69
C LYS A 87 -0.05 -0.96 2.61
N TYR A 88 -0.47 0.30 2.51
CA TYR A 88 -1.53 0.68 1.58
C TYR A 88 -1.07 0.59 0.13
N GLU A 89 0.14 1.04 -0.16
CA GLU A 89 0.81 0.86 -1.45
C GLU A 89 2.12 0.14 -1.20
N ALA A 90 2.20 -1.12 -1.64
CA ALA A 90 3.44 -1.86 -1.68
C ALA A 90 3.50 -2.50 -3.07
N GLY A 91 4.45 -2.07 -3.91
CA GLY A 91 4.63 -2.67 -5.24
C GLY A 91 4.82 -4.20 -5.14
N VAL A 92 5.54 -4.65 -4.10
CA VAL A 92 5.60 -6.05 -3.66
C VAL A 92 5.24 -6.12 -2.18
N ILE A 93 4.17 -6.85 -1.86
CA ILE A 93 3.80 -7.16 -0.48
C ILE A 93 4.79 -8.21 0.04
N LYS A 94 5.76 -7.75 0.83
CA LYS A 94 6.68 -8.63 1.58
C LYS A 94 5.93 -9.22 2.78
N ASP A 95 6.11 -10.52 3.00
CA ASP A 95 5.43 -11.30 4.05
C ASP A 95 3.89 -11.22 3.98
N PRO A 96 3.29 -11.69 2.87
CA PRO A 96 1.83 -11.77 2.78
C PRO A 96 1.28 -12.69 3.87
N ILE A 97 0.05 -12.42 4.33
CA ILE A 97 -0.63 -13.32 5.28
C ILE A 97 -0.86 -14.66 4.59
N THR A 98 -0.40 -15.75 5.20
CA THR A 98 -0.52 -17.12 4.68
C THR A 98 -1.37 -18.00 5.60
N VAL A 99 -1.83 -19.13 5.07
CA VAL A 99 -2.56 -20.17 5.82
C VAL A 99 -2.02 -21.55 5.51
N SER A 100 -2.29 -22.51 6.40
CA SER A 100 -1.96 -23.92 6.19
C SER A 100 -2.98 -24.57 5.25
N PRO A 101 -2.60 -25.61 4.48
CA PRO A 101 -3.56 -26.39 3.67
C PRO A 101 -4.71 -27.00 4.47
N ASP A 102 -4.52 -27.21 5.77
CA ASP A 102 -5.53 -27.79 6.67
C ASP A 102 -6.40 -26.74 7.37
N THR A 103 -6.11 -25.44 7.20
CA THR A 103 -6.96 -24.34 7.67
C THR A 103 -8.35 -24.46 7.02
N THR A 104 -9.40 -24.26 7.80
CA THR A 104 -10.78 -24.38 7.31
C THR A 104 -11.17 -23.19 6.44
N ILE A 105 -12.10 -23.40 5.50
CA ILE A 105 -12.65 -22.32 4.66
C ILE A 105 -13.23 -21.18 5.52
N ARG A 106 -13.86 -21.51 6.66
CA ARG A 106 -14.38 -20.50 7.61
C ARG A 106 -13.29 -19.58 8.14
N GLU A 107 -12.18 -20.13 8.62
CA GLU A 107 -11.08 -19.34 9.17
C GLU A 107 -10.47 -18.42 8.12
N VAL A 108 -10.34 -18.89 6.88
CA VAL A 108 -9.85 -18.07 5.77
C VAL A 108 -10.83 -16.94 5.41
N LEU A 109 -12.14 -17.19 5.44
CA LEU A 109 -13.15 -16.15 5.24
C LEU A 109 -13.08 -15.08 6.33
N GLU A 110 -12.93 -15.47 7.59
CA GLU A 110 -12.78 -14.52 8.70
C GLU A 110 -11.49 -13.70 8.57
N LEU A 111 -10.38 -14.36 8.20
CA LEU A 111 -9.08 -13.72 7.99
C LEU A 111 -9.14 -12.71 6.84
N THR A 112 -9.71 -13.11 5.70
CA THR A 112 -9.85 -12.23 4.53
C THR A 112 -10.75 -11.02 4.81
N HIS A 113 -11.83 -11.22 5.57
CA HIS A 113 -12.71 -10.12 5.96
C HIS A 113 -12.04 -9.16 6.94
N ARG A 114 -11.36 -9.68 7.98
CA ARG A 114 -10.67 -8.88 9.00
C ARG A 114 -9.56 -8.01 8.40
N HIS A 115 -8.81 -8.53 7.45
CA HIS A 115 -7.69 -7.83 6.83
C HIS A 115 -8.03 -7.19 5.48
N ASN A 116 -9.28 -7.28 5.03
CA ASN A 116 -9.74 -6.76 3.74
C ASN A 116 -8.91 -7.25 2.54
N ILE A 117 -8.52 -8.53 2.55
CA ILE A 117 -7.67 -9.16 1.51
C ILE A 117 -8.55 -10.11 0.67
N SER A 118 -8.43 -10.08 -0.65
CA SER A 118 -9.24 -10.92 -1.55
C SER A 118 -8.62 -12.27 -1.93
N GLY A 119 -7.48 -12.63 -1.35
CA GLY A 119 -6.86 -13.95 -1.56
C GLY A 119 -5.63 -14.15 -0.69
N VAL A 120 -5.38 -15.41 -0.35
CA VAL A 120 -4.42 -15.82 0.68
C VAL A 120 -3.56 -16.95 0.11
N PRO A 121 -2.22 -16.80 0.09
CA PRO A 121 -1.32 -17.90 -0.25
C PRO A 121 -1.42 -19.03 0.77
N VAL A 122 -1.34 -20.27 0.29
CA VAL A 122 -1.37 -21.48 1.12
C VAL A 122 0.04 -22.06 1.16
N VAL A 123 0.59 -22.21 2.36
CA VAL A 123 1.96 -22.67 2.60
C VAL A 123 1.92 -23.92 3.48
N ASP A 124 2.69 -24.94 3.12
CA ASP A 124 2.90 -26.15 3.91
C ASP A 124 4.36 -26.21 4.37
N GLY A 125 4.60 -26.02 5.66
CA GLY A 125 5.95 -25.75 6.18
C GLY A 125 6.51 -24.46 5.58
N ASN A 126 7.54 -24.59 4.74
CA ASN A 126 8.14 -23.46 4.01
C ASN A 126 7.69 -23.37 2.54
N GLU A 127 7.01 -24.40 2.02
CA GLU A 127 6.72 -24.52 0.60
C GLU A 127 5.39 -23.87 0.23
N LEU A 128 5.37 -23.07 -0.83
CA LEU A 128 4.13 -22.53 -1.40
C LEU A 128 3.38 -23.65 -2.15
N VAL A 129 2.25 -24.09 -1.60
CA VAL A 129 1.45 -25.21 -2.15
C VAL A 129 0.20 -24.76 -2.91
N GLY A 130 -0.23 -23.51 -2.73
CA GLY A 130 -1.39 -22.99 -3.44
C GLY A 130 -1.75 -21.53 -3.15
N ILE A 131 -2.88 -21.10 -3.70
CA ILE A 131 -3.53 -19.84 -3.37
C ILE A 131 -5.04 -20.05 -3.34
N VAL A 132 -5.71 -19.44 -2.37
CA VAL A 132 -7.18 -19.39 -2.28
C VAL A 132 -7.66 -17.95 -2.41
N THR A 133 -8.66 -17.72 -3.23
CA THR A 133 -9.21 -16.37 -3.49
C THR A 133 -10.66 -16.28 -3.05
N SER A 134 -11.17 -15.05 -2.97
CA SER A 134 -12.59 -14.81 -2.69
C SER A 134 -13.53 -15.47 -3.70
N ARG A 135 -13.06 -15.73 -4.93
CA ARG A 135 -13.84 -16.43 -5.97
C ARG A 135 -14.01 -17.91 -5.66
N ASP A 136 -12.96 -18.54 -5.13
CA ASP A 136 -12.97 -19.97 -4.79
C ASP A 136 -13.89 -20.28 -3.60
N MET A 137 -14.07 -19.30 -2.69
CA MET A 137 -14.89 -19.46 -1.49
C MET A 137 -16.34 -19.01 -1.66
N ARG A 138 -16.68 -18.24 -2.71
CA ARG A 138 -17.94 -17.47 -2.81
C ARG A 138 -19.22 -18.32 -2.76
N PHE A 139 -19.13 -19.58 -3.16
CA PHE A 139 -20.27 -20.50 -3.25
C PHE A 139 -20.09 -21.76 -2.40
N GLU A 140 -19.09 -21.77 -1.51
CA GLU A 140 -18.81 -22.93 -0.68
C GLU A 140 -19.77 -23.04 0.49
N LYS A 141 -20.44 -24.19 0.58
CA LYS A 141 -21.40 -24.51 1.64
C LYS A 141 -20.76 -25.26 2.80
N ARG A 142 -19.65 -25.97 2.54
CA ARG A 142 -18.94 -26.79 3.52
C ARG A 142 -17.79 -26.00 4.13
N LEU A 143 -18.13 -25.02 4.96
CA LEU A 143 -17.14 -24.11 5.54
C LEU A 143 -16.14 -24.78 6.50
N GLY A 144 -16.43 -26.01 6.95
CA GLY A 144 -15.53 -26.81 7.79
C GLY A 144 -14.50 -27.63 7.00
N ASP A 145 -14.61 -27.69 5.67
CA ASP A 145 -13.62 -28.40 4.85
C ASP A 145 -12.30 -27.61 4.79
N PRO A 146 -11.16 -28.30 4.65
CA PRO A 146 -9.85 -27.64 4.55
C PRO A 146 -9.68 -26.95 3.19
N VAL A 147 -8.94 -25.82 3.17
CA VAL A 147 -8.74 -25.02 1.95
C VAL A 147 -7.99 -25.75 0.84
N ARG A 148 -7.21 -26.79 1.15
CA ARG A 148 -6.56 -27.65 0.13
C ARG A 148 -7.53 -28.26 -0.89
N ASN A 149 -8.82 -28.36 -0.55
CA ASN A 149 -9.86 -28.90 -1.43
C ASN A 149 -10.31 -27.91 -2.51
N ILE A 150 -10.14 -26.60 -2.27
CA ILE A 150 -10.64 -25.53 -3.15
C ILE A 150 -9.53 -24.62 -3.71
N MET A 151 -8.32 -24.67 -3.13
CA MET A 151 -7.21 -23.82 -3.57
C MET A 151 -6.74 -24.14 -4.99
N THR A 152 -6.23 -23.13 -5.69
CA THR A 152 -5.42 -23.36 -6.89
C THR A 152 -4.10 -24.01 -6.47
N ARG A 153 -3.84 -25.24 -6.95
CA ARG A 153 -2.68 -26.05 -6.56
C ARG A 153 -1.39 -25.54 -7.21
N LYS A 154 -0.25 -25.84 -6.56
CA LYS A 154 1.13 -25.53 -6.99
C LYS A 154 1.37 -25.62 -8.51
N GLN A 155 0.95 -26.70 -9.16
CA GLN A 155 1.12 -26.93 -10.60
C GLN A 155 0.42 -25.91 -11.53
N ASN A 156 -0.57 -25.18 -11.02
CA ASN A 156 -1.35 -24.18 -11.76
C ASN A 156 -1.08 -22.76 -11.26
N LEU A 157 -0.14 -22.59 -10.31
CA LEU A 157 0.22 -21.27 -9.83
C LEU A 157 1.00 -20.51 -10.90
N ILE A 158 0.66 -19.24 -11.03
CA ILE A 158 1.46 -18.28 -11.80
C ILE A 158 2.34 -17.55 -10.80
N THR A 159 3.65 -17.75 -10.92
CA THR A 159 4.65 -17.23 -9.99
C THR A 159 5.74 -16.48 -10.76
N VAL A 160 6.43 -15.59 -10.05
CA VAL A 160 7.63 -14.88 -10.52
C VAL A 160 8.75 -15.02 -9.52
N ARG A 161 9.98 -14.73 -9.95
CA ARG A 161 11.14 -14.67 -9.07
C ARG A 161 11.25 -13.30 -8.39
N GLU A 162 12.07 -13.21 -7.33
CA GLU A 162 12.26 -11.98 -6.56
C GLU A 162 12.83 -10.80 -7.37
N ASP A 163 13.51 -11.09 -8.48
CA ASP A 163 14.13 -10.14 -9.41
C ASP A 163 13.26 -9.79 -10.62
N ALA A 164 12.02 -10.30 -10.67
CA ALA A 164 11.12 -10.06 -11.79
C ALA A 164 10.77 -8.58 -11.94
N SER A 165 10.72 -8.11 -13.19
CA SER A 165 10.40 -6.72 -13.49
C SER A 165 8.89 -6.45 -13.34
N GLN A 166 8.53 -5.20 -13.11
CA GLN A 166 7.13 -4.80 -13.04
C GLN A 166 6.38 -5.09 -14.36
N ASP A 167 7.05 -4.95 -15.50
CA ASP A 167 6.51 -5.25 -16.83
C ASP A 167 6.22 -6.75 -16.98
N GLU A 168 7.13 -7.62 -16.54
CA GLU A 168 6.92 -9.08 -16.55
C GLU A 168 5.70 -9.47 -15.70
N VAL A 169 5.56 -8.87 -14.51
CA VAL A 169 4.40 -9.12 -13.64
C VAL A 169 3.10 -8.66 -14.32
N LEU A 170 3.10 -7.48 -14.95
CA LEU A 170 1.96 -6.95 -15.69
C LEU A 170 1.55 -7.87 -16.86
N GLU A 171 2.52 -8.36 -17.62
CA GLU A 171 2.27 -9.31 -18.71
C GLU A 171 1.62 -10.60 -18.20
N LEU A 172 2.10 -11.15 -17.09
CA LEU A 172 1.53 -12.37 -16.49
C LEU A 172 0.10 -12.14 -15.97
N LEU A 173 -0.13 -11.03 -15.27
CA LEU A 173 -1.47 -10.64 -14.79
C LEU A 173 -2.46 -10.53 -15.96
N HIS A 174 -2.06 -9.88 -17.05
CA HIS A 174 -2.88 -9.72 -18.25
C HIS A 174 -3.11 -11.05 -18.99
N LYS A 175 -2.04 -11.80 -19.26
CA LYS A 175 -2.06 -13.07 -20.00
C LYS A 175 -2.94 -14.12 -19.32
N HIS A 176 -2.80 -14.26 -18.00
CA HIS A 176 -3.53 -15.26 -17.23
C HIS A 176 -4.87 -14.74 -16.68
N ARG A 177 -5.19 -13.45 -16.87
CA ARG A 177 -6.40 -12.78 -16.37
C ARG A 177 -6.61 -12.97 -14.87
N ILE A 178 -5.52 -12.87 -14.12
CA ILE A 178 -5.47 -13.01 -12.66
C ILE A 178 -5.17 -11.65 -12.02
N GLU A 179 -5.58 -11.48 -10.75
CA GLU A 179 -5.40 -10.23 -10.00
C GLU A 179 -4.15 -10.21 -9.13
N LYS A 180 -3.48 -11.36 -8.98
CA LYS A 180 -2.36 -11.55 -8.05
C LYS A 180 -1.32 -12.47 -8.67
N VAL A 181 -0.05 -12.17 -8.41
CA VAL A 181 1.10 -13.01 -8.78
C VAL A 181 1.93 -13.25 -7.52
N LEU A 182 2.36 -14.49 -7.33
CA LEU A 182 3.14 -14.91 -6.16
C LEU A 182 4.63 -14.80 -6.48
N VAL A 183 5.40 -14.24 -5.57
CA VAL A 183 6.86 -14.13 -5.69
C VAL A 183 7.49 -15.26 -4.91
N VAL A 184 8.36 -16.06 -5.54
CA VAL A 184 9.01 -17.24 -4.94
C VAL A 184 10.53 -17.22 -5.15
N ASN A 185 11.26 -17.92 -4.27
CA ASN A 185 12.68 -18.21 -4.45
C ASN A 185 12.92 -19.54 -5.22
N ASP A 186 14.18 -19.95 -5.34
CA ASP A 186 14.58 -21.22 -5.99
C ASP A 186 13.97 -22.47 -5.34
N ASP A 187 13.77 -22.45 -4.03
CA ASP A 187 13.19 -23.56 -3.26
C ASP A 187 11.64 -23.55 -3.27
N PHE A 188 11.01 -22.66 -4.04
CA PHE A 188 9.57 -22.47 -4.12
C PHE A 188 8.92 -22.05 -2.79
N GLU A 189 9.68 -21.36 -1.94
CA GLU A 189 9.21 -20.67 -0.74
C GLU A 189 8.60 -19.32 -1.13
N LEU A 190 7.52 -18.93 -0.46
CA LEU A 190 6.84 -17.66 -0.71
C LEU A 190 7.66 -16.48 -0.17
N ARG A 191 7.99 -15.53 -1.05
CA ARG A 191 8.76 -14.33 -0.72
C ARG A 191 7.94 -13.04 -0.79
N GLY A 192 6.83 -13.08 -1.54
CA GLY A 192 5.96 -11.92 -1.66
C GLY A 192 4.73 -12.16 -2.51
N LEU A 193 3.92 -11.12 -2.62
CA LEU A 193 2.70 -11.09 -3.42
C LEU A 193 2.61 -9.74 -4.14
N VAL A 194 2.33 -9.75 -5.44
CA VAL A 194 2.03 -8.56 -6.22
C VAL A 194 0.56 -8.57 -6.61
N THR A 195 -0.12 -7.42 -6.53
CA THR A 195 -1.54 -7.31 -6.89
C THR A 195 -1.75 -6.27 -7.98
N VAL A 196 -2.75 -6.49 -8.85
CA VAL A 196 -3.15 -5.49 -9.87
C VAL A 196 -3.52 -4.16 -9.23
N LYS A 197 -4.14 -4.19 -8.04
CA LYS A 197 -4.56 -2.97 -7.33
C LYS A 197 -3.37 -2.09 -6.98
N ASP A 198 -2.26 -2.68 -6.54
CA ASP A 198 -1.08 -1.90 -6.16
C ASP A 198 -0.39 -1.29 -7.39
N ILE A 199 -0.41 -2.00 -8.52
CA ILE A 199 0.11 -1.47 -9.79
C ILE A 199 -0.80 -0.33 -10.31
N GLN A 200 -2.12 -0.48 -10.23
CA GLN A 200 -3.07 0.56 -10.63
C GLN A 200 -2.90 1.83 -9.82
N LYS A 201 -2.78 1.71 -8.49
CA LYS A 201 -2.56 2.87 -7.61
C LYS A 201 -1.33 3.67 -8.00
N SER A 202 -0.23 3.01 -8.37
CA SER A 202 0.98 3.71 -8.80
C SER A 202 0.81 4.46 -10.13
N THR A 203 -0.13 4.04 -10.97
CA THR A 203 -0.50 4.75 -12.21
C THR A 203 -1.46 5.90 -11.93
N ASP A 204 -2.43 5.70 -11.04
CA ASP A 204 -3.44 6.70 -10.69
C ASP A 204 -2.82 7.88 -9.92
N PHE A 205 -1.78 7.63 -9.12
CA PHE A 205 -1.10 8.62 -8.28
C PHE A 205 0.39 8.73 -8.60
N PRO A 206 0.77 9.32 -9.77
CA PRO A 206 2.16 9.45 -10.18
C PRO A 206 2.99 10.37 -9.26
N ASN A 207 2.30 11.25 -8.53
CA ASN A 207 2.91 12.17 -7.58
C ASN A 207 2.95 11.63 -6.15
N ALA A 208 2.65 10.35 -5.92
CA ALA A 208 2.70 9.78 -4.58
C ALA A 208 4.08 9.97 -3.93
N ALA A 209 4.07 10.37 -2.66
CA ALA A 209 5.25 10.46 -1.80
C ALA A 209 5.54 9.08 -1.22
N LYS A 210 6.62 8.46 -1.71
CA LYS A 210 7.03 7.10 -1.33
C LYS A 210 8.43 7.10 -0.72
N ASP A 211 8.72 6.11 0.10
CA ASP A 211 10.07 5.84 0.59
C ASP A 211 10.92 5.04 -0.43
N SER A 212 12.17 4.75 -0.08
CA SER A 212 13.09 3.98 -0.92
C SER A 212 12.67 2.53 -1.18
N LEU A 213 11.66 2.03 -0.46
CA LEU A 213 11.07 0.70 -0.64
C LEU A 213 9.75 0.75 -1.44
N GLU A 214 9.43 1.91 -2.05
CA GLU A 214 8.17 2.16 -2.77
C GLU A 214 6.92 1.98 -1.88
N ARG A 215 7.00 2.42 -0.61
CA ARG A 215 5.92 2.39 0.38
C ARG A 215 5.57 3.75 0.95
#